data_AF-A0AAE1L5F0-F1
#
_entry.id   AF-A0AAE1L5F0-F1
#
_cell.length_a   1.000
_cell.length_b   1.000
_cell.length_c   1.000
_cell.angle_alpha   90.00
_cell.angle_beta   90.00
_cell.angle_gamma   90.00
#
_symmetry.space_group_name_H-M   'P 1'
#
loop_
_entity.id
_entity.type
_entity.pdbx_description
1 polymer ?
#
loop_
_entity_poly.entity_id
_entity_poly.type
_entity_poly.pdbx_seq_one_letter_code
_entity_poly.pdbx_strand_id
1 'polypeptide(L)'
;MRRYEGSAIRPTPPHKAPRLGYKAKQGLVIYDIRVRCGDRKHPVTKTCTYNKPKIHSVDELQPTPNLQSLAQMTDVTVSIMKPSQ
;
A
#
# COMPACT_ATOMS: atom_id res chain seq x y z
N MET A 1 11.17 6.95 4.80
CA MET A 1 10.01 6.92 3.89
C MET A 1 10.24 8.00 2.86
N ARG A 2 10.81 7.67 1.70
CA ARG A 2 10.88 8.64 0.60
C ARG A 2 9.57 8.56 -0.17
N ARG A 3 8.98 9.73 -0.36
CA ARG A 3 7.74 10.01 -1.08
C ARG A 3 7.90 9.57 -2.54
N TYR A 4 6.93 8.86 -3.11
CA TYR A 4 6.71 8.69 -4.57
C TYR A 4 7.84 9.18 -5.52
N GLU A 5 9.04 8.58 -5.52
CA GLU A 5 10.18 9.08 -6.35
C GLU A 5 10.21 8.48 -7.77
N GLY A 6 9.13 7.83 -8.22
CA GLY A 6 9.11 7.14 -9.50
C GLY A 6 7.74 7.15 -10.16
N SER A 7 7.26 8.33 -10.55
CA SER A 7 6.20 8.39 -11.57
C SER A 7 6.80 7.92 -12.89
N ALA A 8 6.43 6.71 -13.32
CA ALA A 8 6.90 6.16 -14.58
C ALA A 8 5.87 6.47 -15.68
N ILE A 9 6.32 7.12 -16.76
CA ILE A 9 5.48 7.37 -17.95
C ILE A 9 5.01 6.04 -18.58
N ARG A 10 5.74 4.94 -18.34
CA ARG A 10 5.46 3.61 -18.88
C ARG A 10 5.39 2.57 -17.76
N PRO A 11 4.45 1.60 -17.83
CA PRO A 11 4.35 0.53 -16.84
C PRO A 11 5.58 -0.37 -16.78
N THR A 12 6.04 -0.61 -15.57
CA THR A 12 7.08 -1.59 -15.19
C THR A 12 6.41 -2.83 -14.57
N PRO A 13 5.45 -3.49 -15.26
CA PRO A 13 5.71 -4.32 -16.44
C PRO A 13 4.68 -4.14 -17.59
N PRO A 14 5.11 -4.06 -18.86
CA PRO A 14 4.23 -3.66 -19.98
C PRO A 14 3.09 -4.63 -20.29
N HIS A 15 3.28 -5.92 -20.01
CA HIS A 15 2.29 -6.96 -20.31
C HIS A 15 1.19 -7.11 -19.24
N LYS A 16 1.48 -6.71 -17.99
CA LYS A 16 0.55 -6.88 -16.87
C LYS A 16 -0.44 -5.73 -16.76
N ALA A 17 0.01 -4.50 -17.01
CA ALA A 17 -0.83 -3.31 -16.87
C ALA A 17 -2.10 -3.35 -17.77
N PRO A 18 -2.04 -3.78 -19.05
CA PRO A 18 -3.24 -3.90 -19.88
C PRO A 18 -4.28 -4.89 -19.33
N ARG A 19 -3.83 -5.96 -18.66
CA ARG A 19 -4.71 -6.96 -18.05
C ARG A 19 -5.44 -6.43 -16.81
N LEU A 20 -4.87 -5.44 -16.14
CA LEU A 20 -5.45 -4.75 -14.98
C LEU A 20 -6.31 -3.53 -15.37
N GLY A 21 -6.50 -3.28 -16.68
CA GLY A 21 -7.34 -2.19 -17.17
C GLY A 21 -6.61 -0.89 -17.50
N TYR A 22 -5.27 -0.85 -17.44
CA TYR A 22 -4.52 0.30 -17.90
C TYR A 22 -4.63 0.46 -19.42
N LYS A 23 -4.96 1.67 -19.87
CA LYS A 23 -4.86 2.10 -21.27
C LYS A 23 -3.94 3.31 -21.35
N ALA A 24 -3.06 3.33 -22.33
CA ALA A 24 -2.18 4.47 -22.60
C ALA A 24 -3.01 5.64 -23.19
N LYS A 25 -3.68 6.38 -22.32
CA LYS A 25 -4.43 7.61 -22.61
C LYS A 25 -4.03 8.68 -21.61
N GLN A 26 -4.16 9.95 -21.98
CA GLN A 26 -3.90 11.07 -21.08
C GLN A 26 -4.84 10.99 -19.86
N GLY A 27 -4.33 11.32 -18.67
CA GLY A 27 -5.07 11.26 -17.40
C GLY A 27 -4.91 9.97 -16.58
N LEU A 28 -4.13 8.99 -17.06
CA LEU A 28 -3.76 7.78 -16.30
C LEU A 28 -2.25 7.75 -16.01
N VAL A 29 -1.88 7.63 -14.74
CA VAL A 29 -0.49 7.56 -14.25
C VAL A 29 -0.31 6.29 -13.42
N ILE A 30 0.87 5.68 -13.51
CA ILE A 30 1.24 4.48 -12.75
C ILE A 30 2.29 4.87 -11.71
N TYR A 31 2.09 4.41 -10.47
CA TYR A 31 3.00 4.63 -9.35
C TYR A 31 3.54 3.31 -8.82
N ASP A 32 4.84 3.29 -8.51
CA ASP A 32 5.48 2.17 -7.81
C ASP A 32 5.52 2.46 -6.30
N ILE A 33 4.87 1.59 -5.52
CA ILE A 33 4.74 1.75 -4.06
C ILE A 33 5.59 0.71 -3.34
N ARG A 34 6.35 1.16 -2.35
CA ARG A 34 7.17 0.28 -1.50
C ARG A 34 6.53 0.12 -0.13
N VAL A 35 6.00 -1.06 0.14
CA VAL A 35 5.46 -1.44 1.45
C VAL A 35 6.50 -2.28 2.20
N ARG A 36 6.62 -2.10 3.51
CA ARG A 36 7.44 -2.97 4.36
C ARG A 36 6.76 -4.34 4.50
N CYS A 37 7.50 -5.37 4.13
CA CYS A 37 7.11 -6.78 4.27
C CYS A 37 7.20 -7.24 5.73
N GLY A 38 6.52 -8.35 6.03
CA GLY A 38 6.51 -8.99 7.34
C GLY A 38 5.43 -8.46 8.28
N ASP A 39 5.45 -9.01 9.49
CA ASP A 39 4.49 -8.70 10.53
C ASP A 39 4.69 -7.29 11.10
N ARG A 40 3.66 -6.83 11.82
CA ARG A 40 3.66 -5.51 12.44
C ARG A 40 3.84 -5.67 13.94
N LYS A 41 4.49 -4.69 14.55
CA LYS A 41 4.55 -4.59 15.99
C LYS A 41 3.30 -3.89 16.51
N HIS A 42 2.72 -4.39 17.59
CA HIS A 42 1.63 -3.70 18.27
C HIS A 42 2.17 -2.38 18.85
N PRO A 43 1.50 -1.23 18.60
CA PRO A 43 1.92 0.02 19.20
C PRO A 43 1.60 -0.01 20.70
N VAL A 44 2.60 -0.28 21.53
CA VAL A 44 2.49 -0.25 22.99
C VAL A 44 3.63 0.56 23.61
N THR A 45 3.31 1.28 24.69
CA THR A 45 4.30 2.02 25.46
C THR A 45 5.16 1.04 26.26
N LYS A 46 6.49 1.14 26.16
CA LYS A 46 7.47 0.30 26.90
C LYS A 46 7.31 -1.22 26.68
N THR A 47 6.83 -1.64 25.51
CA THR A 47 6.72 -3.08 25.12
C THR A 47 5.93 -3.95 26.11
N CYS A 48 5.09 -3.35 26.96
CA CYS A 48 4.32 -4.05 27.99
C CYS A 48 2.82 -3.82 27.76
N THR A 49 2.06 -4.92 27.75
CA THR A 49 0.60 -4.93 27.62
C THR A 49 -0.02 -5.26 28.98
N TYR A 50 -0.86 -4.37 29.50
CA TYR A 50 -1.54 -4.55 30.80
C TYR A 50 -2.87 -5.31 30.69
N ASN A 51 -3.14 -5.91 29.54
CA ASN A 51 -4.42 -6.55 29.21
C ASN A 51 -4.46 -8.00 29.70
N LYS A 52 -5.62 -8.64 29.52
CA LYS A 52 -5.75 -10.10 29.71
C LYS A 52 -4.79 -10.88 28.79
N PRO A 53 -4.40 -12.11 29.17
CA PRO A 53 -3.27 -12.80 28.55
C PRO A 53 -3.37 -13.08 27.05
N LYS A 54 -4.57 -13.01 26.49
CA LYS A 54 -4.82 -13.18 25.06
C LYS A 54 -4.15 -12.13 24.16
N ILE A 55 -3.89 -10.92 24.67
CA ILE A 55 -3.42 -9.77 23.87
C ILE A 55 -1.98 -9.38 24.27
N HIS A 56 -1.21 -10.30 24.85
CA HIS A 56 0.16 -9.98 25.26
C HIS A 56 1.19 -9.99 24.13
N SER A 57 0.90 -10.61 22.99
CA SER A 57 1.83 -10.67 21.86
C SER A 57 2.05 -9.29 21.24
N VAL A 58 3.32 -8.85 21.20
CA VAL A 58 3.70 -7.54 20.66
C VAL A 58 4.28 -7.65 19.24
N ASP A 59 5.04 -8.70 18.94
CA ASP A 59 5.82 -8.80 17.70
C ASP A 59 5.14 -9.60 16.58
N GLU A 60 4.16 -10.44 16.90
CA GLU A 60 3.55 -11.41 15.97
C GLU A 60 2.21 -10.93 15.38
N LEU A 61 1.97 -9.61 15.33
CA LEU A 61 0.71 -9.10 14.81
C LEU A 61 0.68 -9.17 13.28
N GLN A 62 -0.04 -10.16 12.78
CA GLN A 62 -0.33 -10.29 11.36
C GLN A 62 -1.38 -9.24 10.95
N PRO A 63 -1.09 -8.38 9.96
CA PRO A 63 -2.10 -7.46 9.43
C PRO A 63 -3.23 -8.25 8.77
N THR A 64 -4.48 -7.89 9.07
CA THR A 64 -5.65 -8.49 8.42
C THR A 64 -5.74 -8.20 6.92
N PRO A 65 -5.41 -7.00 6.40
CA PRO A 65 -5.35 -6.78 4.96
C PRO A 65 -4.08 -7.36 4.36
N ASN A 66 -4.17 -7.79 3.11
CA ASN A 66 -2.99 -8.17 2.34
C ASN A 66 -2.09 -6.93 2.06
N LEU A 67 -0.82 -7.17 1.74
CA LEU A 67 0.14 -6.10 1.48
C LEU A 67 -0.23 -5.23 0.26
N GLN A 68 -0.96 -5.77 -0.72
CA GLN A 68 -1.40 -5.02 -1.91
C GLN A 68 -2.50 -4.01 -1.55
N SER A 69 -3.45 -4.39 -0.70
CA SER A 69 -4.51 -3.54 -0.19
C SER A 69 -3.95 -2.45 0.73
N LEU A 70 -2.93 -2.76 1.52
CA LEU A 70 -2.20 -1.74 2.30
C LEU A 70 -1.53 -0.72 1.39
N ALA A 71 -0.90 -1.14 0.28
CA ALA A 71 -0.31 -0.23 -0.70
C ALA A 71 -1.37 0.72 -1.28
N GLN A 72 -2.51 0.16 -1.70
CA GLN A 72 -3.62 0.94 -2.27
C GLN A 72 -4.23 1.95 -1.30
N MET A 73 -4.23 1.66 0.01
CA MET A 73 -4.85 2.51 1.04
C MET A 73 -3.92 3.62 1.56
N THR A 74 -2.60 3.39 1.54
CA THR A 74 -1.62 4.44 1.91
C THR A 74 -1.52 5.53 0.86
N ASP A 75 -1.85 5.18 -0.37
CA ASP A 75 -1.97 6.15 -1.44
C ASP A 75 -3.31 6.86 -1.25
N VAL A 76 -3.26 8.21 -1.20
CA VAL A 76 -4.45 9.02 -1.46
C VAL A 76 -5.02 8.45 -2.75
N THR A 77 -6.22 7.88 -2.62
CA THR A 77 -7.03 7.26 -3.65
C THR A 77 -6.51 7.65 -5.02
N VAL A 78 -6.01 6.70 -5.81
CA VAL A 78 -5.95 6.85 -7.26
C VAL A 78 -7.41 6.91 -7.75
N SER A 79 -8.16 7.92 -7.33
CA SER A 79 -8.87 8.79 -8.24
C SER A 79 -7.75 9.30 -9.15
N ILE A 80 -7.56 8.71 -10.33
CA ILE A 80 -8.38 9.12 -11.47
C ILE A 80 -8.77 10.57 -11.20
N MET A 81 -7.88 11.52 -11.50
CA MET A 81 -8.33 12.85 -11.88
C MET A 81 -9.52 12.59 -12.78
N LYS A 82 -10.75 12.76 -12.26
CA LYS A 82 -11.96 12.64 -13.05
C LYS A 82 -11.70 13.53 -14.26
N PRO A 83 -11.63 13.00 -15.50
CA PRO A 83 -11.77 13.89 -16.62
C PRO A 83 -13.17 14.48 -16.46
N SER A 84 -13.20 15.76 -16.11
CA SER A 84 -14.35 16.62 -16.32
C SER A 84 -14.87 16.34 -17.73
N GLN A 85 -16.07 15.78 -17.81
CA GLN A 85 -17.05 16.35 -18.72
C GLN A 85 -17.65 17.54 -17.98
#